data_AF-A0A7D5C0M3-F1
#
_entry.id   AF-A0A7D5C0M3-F1
#
_cell.length_a   1.000
_cell.length_b   1.000
_cell.length_c   1.000
_cell.angle_alpha   90.00
_cell.angle_beta   90.00
_cell.angle_gamma   90.00
#
_symmetry.space_group_name_H-M   'P 1'
#
loop_
_entity.id
_entity.type
_entity.pdbx_description
1 polymer ?
#
loop_
_entity_poly.entity_id
_entity_poly.type
_entity_poly.pdbx_seq_one_letter_code
_entity_poly.pdbx_strand_id
1 'polypeptide(L)' 'MTTSQDTHPTQDIYEEKAKMLVEQLIERGTIEMEHDEPILYHVPTGAQFDSVVNIAHFHRGWEAAQTGET' A
#
# COMPACT_ATOMS: atom_id res chain seq x y z
N MET A 1 32.52 -1.15 -11.11
CA MET A 1 31.21 -0.69 -11.62
C MET A 1 30.36 -0.48 -10.38
N THR A 2 30.18 0.77 -9.96
CA THR A 2 29.37 1.10 -8.78
C THR A 2 27.91 0.92 -9.19
N THR A 3 27.31 -0.20 -8.82
CA THR A 3 25.87 -0.32 -8.77
C THR A 3 25.43 0.53 -7.60
N SER A 4 24.91 1.72 -7.90
CA SER A 4 24.14 2.50 -6.93
C SER A 4 22.99 1.60 -6.48
N GLN A 5 23.11 1.04 -5.28
CA GLN A 5 21.94 0.51 -4.57
C GLN A 5 21.04 1.71 -4.34
N ASP A 6 20.00 1.77 -5.15
CA ASP A 6 18.87 2.66 -4.98
C ASP A 6 18.18 2.23 -3.67
N THR A 7 18.59 2.83 -2.55
CA THR A 7 18.12 2.48 -1.20
C THR A 7 16.75 3.11 -0.93
N HIS A 8 15.81 2.98 -1.86
CA HIS A 8 14.40 3.23 -1.53
C HIS A 8 13.90 1.97 -0.85
N PRO A 9 13.57 2.00 0.46
CA PRO A 9 13.01 0.85 1.14
C PRO A 9 11.55 0.67 0.70
N THR A 10 11.33 0.27 -0.55
CA THR A 10 10.13 -0.52 -0.84
C THR A 10 10.34 -1.83 -0.10
N GLN A 11 9.97 -1.87 1.18
CA GLN A 11 9.98 -3.11 1.96
C GLN A 11 9.30 -4.17 1.10
N ASP A 12 9.96 -5.31 0.91
CA ASP A 12 9.43 -6.39 0.09
C ASP A 12 8.09 -6.87 0.67
N ILE A 13 6.99 -6.34 0.12
CA ILE A 13 5.64 -6.81 0.38
C ILE A 13 5.37 -7.88 -0.66
N TYR A 14 5.60 -9.12 -0.26
CA TYR A 14 5.10 -10.26 -1.01
C TYR A 14 3.58 -10.41 -0.81
N GLU A 15 2.90 -11.07 -1.74
CA GLU A 15 1.43 -11.09 -1.86
C GLU A 15 0.69 -11.42 -0.55
N GLU A 16 1.16 -12.41 0.22
CA GLU A 16 0.55 -12.80 1.49
C GLU A 16 0.59 -11.67 2.53
N LYS A 17 1.73 -10.99 2.65
CA LYS A 17 1.86 -9.81 3.53
C LYS A 17 1.00 -8.65 3.04
N ALA A 18 0.85 -8.48 1.72
CA ALA A 18 -0.03 -7.46 1.15
C ALA A 18 -1.48 -7.71 1.58
N LYS A 19 -1.96 -8.95 1.45
CA LYS A 19 -3.33 -9.34 1.83
C LYS A 19 -3.59 -9.07 3.31
N MET A 20 -2.72 -9.57 4.19
CA MET A 20 -2.85 -9.34 5.63
C MET A 20 -2.83 -7.84 6.00
N LEU A 21 -2.02 -7.03 5.31
CA LEU A 21 -1.98 -5.60 5.54
C LEU A 21 -3.28 -4.93 5.08
N VAL A 22 -3.73 -5.23 3.87
CA VAL A 22 -4.96 -4.66 3.31
C VAL A 22 -6.19 -5.04 4.12
N GLU A 23 -6.29 -6.28 4.61
CA GLU A 23 -7.36 -6.69 5.53
C GLU A 23 -7.40 -5.82 6.80
N GLN A 24 -6.25 -5.62 7.45
CA GLN A 24 -6.16 -4.73 8.63
C GLN A 24 -6.51 -3.27 8.30
N LEU A 25 -6.18 -2.80 7.10
CA LEU A 25 -6.50 -1.44 6.66
C LEU A 25 -7.99 -1.28 6.32
N ILE A 26 -8.63 -2.34 5.84
CA ILE A 26 -10.09 -2.39 5.66
C ILE A 26 -10.80 -2.36 7.01
N GLU A 27 -10.34 -3.15 7.98
CA GLU A 27 -10.90 -3.13 9.35
C GLU A 27 -10.80 -1.74 10.02
N ARG A 28 -9.78 -0.96 9.65
CA ARG A 28 -9.56 0.41 10.14
C ARG A 28 -10.32 1.48 9.35
N GLY A 29 -10.92 1.14 8.22
CA GLY A 29 -11.54 2.09 7.29
C GLY A 29 -10.54 2.96 6.52
N THR A 30 -9.25 2.59 6.50
CA THR A 30 -8.23 3.27 5.70
C THR A 30 -8.30 2.84 4.23
N ILE A 31 -8.69 1.59 4.00
CA ILE A 31 -9.04 1.08 2.67
C ILE A 31 -10.53 0.70 2.69
N GLU A 32 -11.27 1.08 1.67
CA GLU A 32 -12.63 0.59 1.44
C GLU A 32 -12.64 -0.29 0.20
N MET A 33 -13.50 -1.31 0.19
CA MET A 33 -13.74 -2.16 -0.97
C MET A 33 -15.19 -2.00 -1.37
N GLU A 34 -15.44 -1.62 -2.62
CA GLU A 34 -16.80 -1.61 -3.17
C GLU A 34 -17.34 -3.04 -3.18
N HIS A 35 -18.57 -3.25 -2.71
CA HIS A 35 -19.12 -4.60 -2.58
C HIS A 35 -19.34 -5.30 -3.93
N ASP A 36 -19.51 -4.51 -5.00
CA ASP A 36 -19.85 -5.02 -6.34
C ASP A 36 -18.62 -5.14 -7.27
N GLU A 37 -17.48 -4.53 -6.91
CA GLU A 37 -16.26 -4.57 -7.72
C GLU A 37 -15.03 -4.82 -6.85
N PRO A 38 -14.02 -5.59 -7.32
CA PRO A 38 -12.78 -5.82 -6.58
C PRO A 38 -11.86 -4.58 -6.60
N ILE A 39 -12.44 -3.38 -6.54
CA ILE A 39 -11.72 -2.09 -6.50
C ILE A 39 -11.54 -1.68 -5.04
N LEU A 40 -10.29 -1.40 -4.72
CA LEU A 40 -9.81 -0.96 -3.41
C LEU A 40 -9.60 0.55 -3.44
N TYR A 41 -10.21 1.25 -2.50
CA TYR A 41 -10.16 2.70 -2.36
C TYR A 41 -9.28 3.05 -1.18
N HIS A 42 -8.17 3.76 -1.44
CA HIS A 42 -7.35 4.33 -0.39
C HIS A 42 -8.00 5.63 0.10
N VAL A 43 -8.80 5.54 1.17
CA VAL A 43 -9.63 6.64 1.69
C VAL A 43 -8.85 7.94 1.92
N PRO A 44 -7.63 7.93 2.50
CA PRO A 44 -6.90 9.18 2.75
C PRO A 44 -6.55 9.98 1.49
N THR A 45 -6.42 9.32 0.34
CA THR A 45 -5.97 9.96 -0.91
C THR A 45 -7.01 9.91 -2.03
N GLY A 46 -8.06 9.10 -1.90
CA GLY A 46 -9.04 8.83 -2.96
C GLY A 46 -8.50 7.98 -4.12
N ALA A 47 -7.29 7.41 -4.00
CA ALA A 47 -6.69 6.58 -5.04
C ALA A 47 -7.38 5.20 -5.10
N GLN A 48 -7.51 4.66 -6.31
CA GLN A 48 -8.20 3.38 -6.58
C GLN A 48 -7.22 2.36 -7.15
N PHE A 49 -7.40 1.10 -6.77
CA PHE A 49 -6.55 -0.02 -7.18
C PHE A 49 -7.37 -1.30 -7.37
N ASP A 50 -7.03 -2.07 -8.38
CA ASP A 50 -7.55 -3.42 -8.63
C ASP A 50 -6.61 -4.52 -8.06
N SER A 51 -5.51 -4.12 -7.42
CA SER A 51 -4.47 -5.00 -6.91
C SER A 51 -4.16 -4.68 -5.45
N VAL A 52 -4.33 -5.71 -4.62
CA VAL A 52 -3.98 -5.72 -3.19
C VAL A 52 -2.50 -5.37 -2.98
N VAL A 53 -1.61 -5.88 -3.82
CA VAL A 53 -0.17 -5.60 -3.73
C VAL A 53 0.12 -4.13 -4.02
N ASN A 54 -0.52 -3.56 -5.05
CA ASN A 54 -0.27 -2.18 -5.45
C ASN A 54 -0.77 -1.18 -4.40
N ILE A 55 -1.98 -1.36 -3.87
CA ILE A 55 -2.48 -0.48 -2.81
C ILE A 55 -1.68 -0.61 -1.51
N ALA A 56 -1.17 -1.80 -1.19
CA ALA A 56 -0.29 -2.01 -0.04
C ALA A 56 1.04 -1.25 -0.16
N HIS A 57 1.70 -1.33 -1.32
CA HIS A 57 2.92 -0.54 -1.58
C HIS A 57 2.64 0.96 -1.57
N PHE A 58 1.56 1.38 -2.22
CA PHE A 58 1.14 2.78 -2.23
C PHE A 58 0.93 3.31 -0.81
N HIS A 59 0.19 2.57 0.02
CA HIS A 59 -0.08 2.93 1.40
C HIS A 59 1.21 3.10 2.22
N ARG A 60 2.17 2.19 2.08
CA ARG A 60 3.47 2.30 2.77
C ARG A 60 4.26 3.53 2.34
N GLY A 61 4.30 3.82 1.03
CA GLY A 61 4.96 5.02 0.53
C GLY A 61 4.31 6.30 1.06
N TRP A 62 2.98 6.32 1.12
CA TRP A 62 2.20 7.42 1.67
C TRP A 62 2.41 7.59 3.19
N GLU A 63 2.48 6.49 3.94
CA GLU A 63 2.78 6.51 5.38
C GLU A 63 4.19 7.04 5.66
N ALA A 64 5.21 6.54 4.96
CA ALA A 64 6.59 7.01 5.11
C ALA A 64 6.73 8.51 4.80
N ALA A 65 6.02 9.02 3.79
CA ALA A 65 6.00 10.44 3.47
C ALA A 65 5.39 11.31 4.59
N GLN A 66 4.49 10.75 5.41
CA GLN A 66 3.88 11.47 6.54
C GLN A 66 4.72 11.40 7.81
N THR A 67 5.43 10.27 8.05
CA THR A 67 6.28 10.13 9.23
C THR A 67 7.60 10.89 9.10
N GLY A 68 7.95 11.34 7.88
CA GLY A 68 9.21 12.03 7.61
C GLY A 68 10.42 11.09 7.68
N GLU A 69 10.17 9.78 7.71
CA GLU A 69 11.19 8.75 7.61
C GLU A 69 11.59 8.62 6.14
N THR A 70 12.62 9.37 5.75
CA THR A 70 13.34 9.23 4.47
C THR A 70 14.74 8.73 4.71
#